data_AF-A0A9E3ESJ8-F1
#
_entry.id   AF-A0A9E3ESJ8-F1
#
_cell.length_a   1.000
_cell.length_b   1.000
_cell.length_c   1.000
_cell.angle_alpha   90.00
_cell.angle_beta   90.00
_cell.angle_gamma   90.00
#
_symmetry.space_group_name_H-M   'P 1'
#
loop_
_entity.id
_entity.type
_entity.pdbx_description
1 polymer ?
#
loop_
_entity_poly.entity_id
_entity_poly.type
_entity_poly.pdbx_seq_one_letter_code
_entity_poly.pdbx_strand_id
1 'polypeptide(L)'
;MRTAAVALAGLAVLAVLPAAAPPERYDVKTMNFDLWCQEQAKLPPDRCDKRLPADEKSFEAFRAKVEKYEIPYLQRKQDEQRLNQTIIHDQPLENPIDRDNSGQDKQPTPESSVPQ
;
A
#
# COMPACT_ATOMS: atom_id res chain seq x y z
N MET A 1 68.80 15.86 1.60
CA MET A 1 68.15 14.76 2.36
C MET A 1 66.69 14.72 1.94
N ARG A 2 66.22 13.54 1.54
CA ARG A 2 64.86 13.27 1.05
C ARG A 2 63.89 13.18 2.22
N THR A 3 62.64 13.59 2.01
CA THR A 3 61.37 12.97 2.50
C THR A 3 60.24 13.96 2.30
N ALA A 4 58.99 13.63 2.03
CA ALA A 4 58.31 12.54 1.33
C ALA A 4 56.83 13.00 1.35
N ALA A 5 56.19 13.13 0.19
CA ALA A 5 54.78 13.49 0.10
C ALA A 5 53.93 12.30 0.59
N VAL A 6 53.06 12.53 1.57
CA VAL A 6 52.06 11.55 2.01
C VAL A 6 50.73 11.93 1.37
N ALA A 7 50.40 11.25 0.27
CA ALA A 7 49.08 11.26 -0.33
C ALA A 7 48.18 10.29 0.45
N LEU A 8 47.22 10.83 1.20
CA LEU A 8 46.14 10.08 1.83
C LEU A 8 45.04 9.82 0.80
N ALA A 9 45.09 8.67 0.14
CA ALA A 9 43.95 8.13 -0.60
C ALA A 9 43.02 7.40 0.39
N GLY A 10 41.99 8.10 0.88
CA GLY A 10 40.95 7.51 1.72
C GLY A 10 39.84 6.90 0.87
N LEU A 11 39.68 5.57 0.94
CA LEU A 11 38.55 4.84 0.35
C LEU A 11 37.22 5.31 0.95
N ALA A 12 36.35 5.88 0.12
CA ALA A 12 34.96 6.13 0.47
C ALA A 12 34.17 4.81 0.36
N VAL A 13 33.86 4.19 1.50
CA VAL A 13 32.90 3.10 1.57
C VAL A 13 31.51 3.72 1.46
N LEU A 14 30.84 3.59 0.31
CA LEU A 14 29.42 3.91 0.18
C LEU A 14 28.63 2.88 0.98
N ALA A 15 28.19 3.27 2.17
CA ALA A 15 27.22 2.51 2.94
C ALA A 15 25.87 2.55 2.18
N VAL A 16 25.46 1.40 1.63
CA VAL A 16 24.10 1.20 1.14
C VAL A 16 23.18 1.16 2.35
N LEU A 17 22.62 2.31 2.70
CA LEU A 17 21.57 2.39 3.72
C LEU A 17 20.33 1.68 3.18
N PRO A 18 19.69 0.77 3.95
CA PRO A 18 18.40 0.22 3.55
C PRO A 18 17.42 1.38 3.43
N ALA A 19 16.80 1.51 2.26
CA ALA A 19 15.72 2.46 2.04
C ALA A 19 14.61 2.10 3.02
N ALA A 20 14.38 2.97 4.02
CA ALA A 20 13.24 2.83 4.91
C ALA A 20 11.97 2.89 4.05
N ALA A 21 11.18 1.82 4.06
CA ALA A 21 9.88 1.84 3.42
C ALA A 21 9.07 3.02 4.01
N PRO A 22 8.36 3.79 3.18
CA PRO A 22 7.53 4.87 3.68
C PRO A 22 6.57 4.30 4.75
N PRO A 23 6.36 5.01 5.87
CA PRO A 23 5.45 4.54 6.91
C PRO A 23 4.08 4.29 6.28
N GLU A 24 3.53 3.10 6.50
CA GLU A 24 2.20 2.74 6.01
C GLU A 24 1.19 3.75 6.58
N ARG A 25 0.54 4.51 5.69
CA ARG A 25 -0.48 5.50 6.03
C ARG A 25 -1.84 4.83 5.94
N TYR A 26 -2.42 4.42 7.06
CA TYR A 26 -3.81 3.98 7.08
C TYR A 26 -4.74 5.19 7.01
N ASP A 27 -5.77 5.11 6.18
CA ASP A 27 -6.84 6.12 6.07
C ASP A 27 -7.80 5.99 7.26
N VAL A 28 -7.30 6.33 8.44
CA VAL A 28 -8.07 6.41 9.68
C VAL A 28 -9.07 7.56 9.54
N LYS A 29 -10.35 7.30 9.74
CA LYS A 29 -11.37 8.36 9.68
C LYS A 29 -11.35 9.17 10.96
N THR A 30 -10.56 10.25 10.93
CA THR A 30 -10.37 11.10 12.11
C THR A 30 -11.58 11.97 12.36
N MET A 31 -12.22 11.81 13.53
CA MET A 31 -13.16 12.78 14.08
C MET A 31 -12.44 14.11 14.36
N ASN A 32 -13.04 15.25 14.01
CA ASN A 32 -12.49 16.57 14.35
C ASN A 32 -12.90 16.99 15.78
N PHE A 33 -12.19 17.96 16.35
CA PHE A 33 -12.44 18.41 17.74
C PHE A 33 -13.85 18.97 17.91
N ASP A 34 -14.33 19.80 16.99
CA ASP A 34 -15.59 20.52 17.13
C ASP A 34 -16.79 19.57 17.13
N LEU A 35 -16.75 18.56 16.27
CA LEU A 35 -17.76 17.51 16.17
C LEU A 35 -17.69 16.58 17.40
N TRP A 36 -16.49 16.21 17.85
CA TRP A 36 -16.35 15.47 19.11
C TRP A 36 -16.88 16.26 20.31
N CYS A 37 -16.56 17.56 20.38
CA CYS A 37 -16.91 18.41 21.51
C CYS A 37 -18.44 18.55 21.66
N GLN A 38 -19.14 18.76 20.53
CA GLN A 38 -20.59 18.89 20.52
C GLN A 38 -21.31 17.55 20.62
N GLU A 39 -20.83 16.52 19.90
CA GLU A 39 -21.59 15.27 19.78
C GLU A 39 -21.21 14.20 20.80
N GLN A 40 -19.93 14.12 21.18
CA GLN A 40 -19.43 13.10 22.10
C GLN A 40 -19.31 13.63 23.52
N ALA A 41 -18.74 14.84 23.68
CA ALA A 41 -18.58 15.47 24.99
C ALA A 41 -19.81 16.28 25.43
N LYS A 42 -20.75 16.54 24.50
CA LYS A 42 -21.99 17.29 24.73
C LYS A 42 -21.74 18.64 25.43
N LEU A 43 -20.65 19.29 25.07
CA LEU A 43 -20.28 20.60 25.61
C LEU A 43 -21.03 21.71 24.86
N PRO A 44 -21.30 22.85 25.54
CA PRO A 44 -21.84 24.03 24.89
C PRO A 44 -20.94 24.54 23.74
N PRO A 45 -21.51 25.03 22.62
CA PRO A 45 -20.72 25.52 21.48
C PRO A 45 -19.70 26.60 21.87
N ASP A 46 -20.09 27.53 22.74
CA ASP A 46 -19.23 28.62 23.22
C ASP A 46 -18.02 28.13 24.03
N ARG A 47 -18.09 26.91 24.59
CA ARG A 47 -16.94 26.24 25.21
C ARG A 47 -16.06 25.56 24.17
N CYS A 48 -16.66 24.88 23.19
CA CYS A 48 -15.91 24.23 22.10
C CYS A 48 -15.05 25.24 21.32
N ASP A 49 -15.58 26.45 21.08
CA ASP A 49 -14.85 27.53 20.38
C ASP A 49 -13.61 28.01 21.15
N LYS A 50 -13.61 27.91 22.49
CA LYS A 50 -12.49 28.36 23.34
C LYS A 50 -11.30 27.39 23.33
N ARG A 51 -11.49 26.16 22.83
CA ARG A 51 -10.46 25.11 22.74
C ARG A 51 -9.57 25.05 23.98
N LEU A 52 -10.20 24.84 25.14
CA LEU A 52 -9.46 24.80 26.39
C LEU A 52 -8.49 23.61 26.39
N PRO A 53 -7.28 23.75 26.96
CA PRO A 53 -6.30 22.67 26.99
C PRO A 53 -6.81 21.36 27.62
N ALA A 54 -7.73 21.46 28.58
CA ALA A 54 -8.36 20.29 29.20
C ALA A 54 -9.28 19.53 28.23
N ASP A 55 -9.99 20.26 27.37
CA ASP A 55 -10.89 19.68 26.38
C ASP A 55 -10.07 19.06 25.23
N GLU A 56 -9.01 19.73 24.77
CA GLU A 56 -8.07 19.18 23.78
C GLU A 56 -7.42 17.89 24.26
N LYS A 57 -6.93 17.84 25.51
CA LYS A 57 -6.38 16.62 26.10
C LYS A 57 -7.41 15.47 26.13
N SER A 58 -8.67 15.80 26.42
CA SER A 58 -9.75 14.81 26.44
C SER A 58 -10.08 14.29 25.04
N PHE A 59 -10.03 15.16 24.03
CA PHE A 59 -10.18 14.80 22.63
C PHE A 59 -9.03 13.89 22.15
N GLU A 60 -7.78 14.22 22.48
CA GLU A 60 -6.64 13.37 22.11
C GLU A 60 -6.73 11.98 22.74
N ALA A 61 -7.16 11.90 24.01
CA ALA A 61 -7.40 10.63 24.68
C ALA A 61 -8.53 9.82 23.99
N PHE A 62 -9.59 10.49 23.55
CA PHE A 62 -10.65 9.87 22.77
C PHE A 62 -10.13 9.34 21.43
N ARG A 63 -9.36 10.14 20.70
CA ARG A 63 -8.74 9.75 19.42
C ARG A 63 -7.85 8.52 19.58
N ALA A 64 -6.95 8.54 20.57
CA ALA A 64 -6.06 7.42 20.84
C ALA A 64 -6.83 6.12 21.13
N LYS A 65 -7.98 6.21 21.80
CA LYS A 65 -8.85 5.05 22.04
C LYS A 65 -9.46 4.50 20.76
N VAL A 66 -9.89 5.36 19.83
CA VAL A 66 -10.45 4.94 18.54
C VAL A 66 -9.35 4.33 17.66
N GLU A 67 -8.24 5.03 17.52
CA GLU A 67 -7.10 4.65 16.68
C GLU A 67 -6.52 3.29 17.10
N LYS A 68 -6.54 2.96 18.40
CA LYS A 68 -6.15 1.65 18.93
C LYS A 68 -6.86 0.46 18.25
N TYR A 69 -8.10 0.64 17.81
CA TYR A 69 -8.88 -0.43 17.19
C TYR A 69 -9.01 -0.26 15.67
N GLU A 70 -9.00 0.97 15.17
CA GLU A 70 -9.15 1.25 13.75
C GLU A 70 -7.90 0.88 12.94
N ILE A 71 -6.70 1.17 13.46
CA ILE A 71 -5.45 0.88 12.75
C ILE A 71 -5.28 -0.63 12.49
N PRO A 72 -5.40 -1.55 13.48
CA PRO A 72 -5.28 -2.98 13.22
C PRO A 72 -6.36 -3.53 12.29
N TYR A 73 -7.56 -2.94 12.32
CA TYR A 73 -8.63 -3.32 11.40
C TYR A 73 -8.28 -2.94 9.95
N LEU A 74 -7.80 -1.71 9.73
CA LEU A 74 -7.40 -1.24 8.41
C LEU A 74 -6.20 -2.02 7.86
N GLN A 75 -5.23 -2.37 8.72
CA GLN A 75 -4.12 -3.27 8.39
C GLN A 75 -4.59 -4.58 7.80
N ARG A 76 -5.42 -5.32 8.55
CA ARG A 76 -5.95 -6.60 8.10
C ARG A 76 -6.72 -6.48 6.79
N LYS A 77 -7.52 -5.43 6.64
CA LYS A 77 -8.29 -5.20 5.42
C LYS A 77 -7.38 -4.97 4.20
N GLN A 78 -6.29 -4.22 4.36
CA GLN A 78 -5.30 -4.03 3.29
C GLN A 78 -4.56 -5.32 2.98
N ASP A 79 -4.19 -6.11 4.00
CA ASP A 79 -3.54 -7.41 3.82
C ASP A 79 -4.44 -8.38 3.04
N GLU A 80 -5.73 -8.47 3.40
CA GLU A 80 -6.73 -9.29 2.70
C GLU A 80 -6.88 -8.87 1.23
N GLN A 81 -6.91 -7.56 0.95
CA GLN A 81 -6.98 -7.03 -0.42
C GLN A 81 -5.72 -7.39 -1.23
N ARG A 82 -4.54 -7.27 -0.63
CA ARG A 82 -3.27 -7.64 -1.26
C ARG A 82 -3.22 -9.12 -1.58
N LEU A 83 -3.57 -9.98 -0.62
CA LEU A 83 -3.62 -11.43 -0.83
C LEU A 83 -4.61 -11.82 -1.93
N ASN A 84 -5.79 -11.21 -1.97
CA ASN A 84 -6.78 -11.47 -3.02
C ASN A 84 -6.24 -11.13 -4.41
N GLN A 85 -5.57 -9.98 -4.55
CA GLN A 85 -4.92 -9.61 -5.81
C GLN A 85 -3.83 -10.63 -6.20
N THR A 86 -2.96 -11.03 -5.27
CA THR A 86 -1.90 -12.00 -5.55
C THR A 86 -2.47 -13.37 -5.93
N ILE A 87 -3.44 -13.90 -5.19
CA ILE A 87 -4.03 -15.23 -5.45
C ILE A 87 -4.77 -15.28 -6.79
N ILE A 88 -5.51 -14.23 -7.16
CA ILE A 88 -6.23 -14.19 -8.45
C ILE A 88 -5.26 -14.11 -9.64
N HIS A 89 -4.12 -13.43 -9.49
CA HIS A 89 -3.15 -13.29 -10.58
C HIS A 89 -2.15 -14.47 -10.66
N ASP A 90 -1.89 -15.17 -9.56
CA ASP A 90 -0.89 -16.25 -9.47
C ASP A 90 -1.47 -17.67 -9.60
N GLN A 91 -2.75 -17.81 -9.97
CA GLN A 91 -3.30 -19.09 -10.43
C GLN A 91 -3.29 -19.09 -11.96
N PRO A 92 -2.28 -19.70 -12.62
CA PRO A 92 -2.45 -20.08 -14.02
C PRO A 92 -3.70 -20.95 -14.06
N LEU A 93 -4.70 -20.55 -14.83
CA LEU A 93 -5.73 -21.50 -15.25
C LEU A 93 -5.00 -22.55 -16.08
N GLU A 94 -4.56 -23.63 -15.45
CA GLU A 94 -4.22 -24.85 -16.15
C GLU A 94 -5.44 -25.17 -17.01
N ASN A 95 -5.24 -25.13 -18.31
CA ASN A 95 -6.23 -25.48 -19.30
C ASN A 95 -5.85 -26.90 -19.75
N PRO A 96 -6.26 -27.97 -19.03
CA PRO A 96 -5.96 -29.30 -19.49
C PRO A 96 -6.96 -29.60 -20.61
N ILE A 97 -6.46 -29.77 -21.84
CA ILE A 97 -6.63 -31.02 -22.62
C ILE A 97 -5.50 -31.09 -23.65
N ASP A 98 -4.66 -32.10 -23.44
CA ASP A 98 -3.70 -32.67 -24.38
C ASP A 98 -4.33 -33.05 -25.72
N ARG A 99 -3.61 -32.80 -26.81
CA ARG A 99 -3.33 -33.85 -27.80
C ARG A 99 -2.16 -33.49 -28.69
N ASP A 100 -1.03 -34.09 -28.34
CA ASP A 100 0.05 -34.40 -29.25
C ASP A 100 -0.53 -35.21 -30.43
N ASN A 101 -0.40 -34.68 -31.65
CA ASN A 101 -0.31 -35.50 -32.85
C ASN A 101 0.49 -34.76 -33.91
N SER A 102 1.81 -34.90 -33.78
CA SER A 102 2.76 -34.63 -34.86
C SER A 102 2.51 -35.63 -35.99
N GLY A 103 1.67 -35.28 -36.98
CA GLY A 103 1.44 -36.13 -38.14
C GLY A 103 0.51 -35.49 -39.17
N GLN A 104 1.09 -35.09 -40.31
CA GLN A 104 0.56 -35.02 -41.68
C GLN A 104 -0.98 -34.97 -41.82
N ASP A 105 -1.56 -33.94 -42.43
CA ASP A 105 -1.64 -33.92 -43.89
C ASP A 105 -1.70 -32.51 -44.50
N LYS A 106 -0.90 -32.33 -45.55
CA LYS A 106 -1.07 -31.29 -46.56
C LYS A 106 -2.36 -31.58 -47.36
N GLN A 107 -3.19 -30.58 -47.62
CA GLN A 107 -3.89 -30.44 -48.91
C GLN A 107 -4.36 -28.97 -49.10
N PRO A 108 -4.60 -28.47 -50.31
CA PRO A 108 -4.01 -27.23 -50.80
C PRO A 108 -5.11 -26.15 -50.96
N THR A 109 -4.70 -24.93 -51.27
CA THR A 109 -5.62 -23.97 -51.90
C THR A 109 -6.10 -24.48 -53.25
N PRO A 110 -7.37 -24.23 -53.58
CA PRO A 110 -7.63 -23.65 -54.89
C PRO A 110 -8.48 -22.38 -54.75
N GLU A 111 -7.84 -21.30 -55.14
CA GLU A 111 -8.39 -20.23 -55.97
C GLU A 111 -9.52 -20.71 -56.90
N SER A 112 -10.65 -19.98 -56.92
CA SER A 112 -11.34 -19.49 -58.14
C SER A 112 -12.88 -19.50 -58.07
N SER A 113 -13.42 -18.32 -58.41
CA SER A 113 -14.66 -18.01 -59.14
C SER A 113 -16.05 -18.35 -58.56
N VAL A 114 -16.76 -17.28 -58.14
CA VAL A 114 -18.24 -17.20 -58.12
C VAL A 114 -18.69 -16.49 -59.40
N PRO A 115 -19.61 -17.09 -60.19
CA PRO A 115 -20.54 -16.32 -61.00
C PRO A 115 -21.99 -16.75 -60.73
N GLN A 116 -22.83 -15.82 -60.26
CA GLN A 116 -24.22 -15.63 -60.71
C GLN A 116 -24.59 -14.16 -60.50
#